data_AF-A0A256ZVR9-F1
#
_entry.id   AF-A0A256ZVR9-F1
#
_cell.length_a   1.000
_cell.length_b   1.000
_cell.length_c   1.000
_cell.angle_alpha   90.00
_cell.angle_beta   90.00
_cell.angle_gamma   90.00
#
_symmetry.space_group_name_H-M   'P 1'
#
loop_
_entity.id
_entity.type
_entity.pdbx_description
1 polymer ?
#
loop_
_entity_poly.entity_id
_entity_poly.type
_entity_poly.pdbx_seq_one_letter_code
_entity_poly.pdbx_strand_id
1 'polypeptide(L)'
;MKIWSISMRERSSSWIEDFILLAFFFVAVYAMVYIALRLSSFSSMEELLNILRSPIMTIVYFVLGIVTGIAGIKEIYFGIYRRGNVSLGFALVFVSAMFFLTFYFLSVNMLVNTLNKLVTSMGI
;
A
#
# COMPACT_ATOMS: atom_id res chain seq x y z
N MET A 1 34.39 35.59 20.48
CA MET A 1 33.57 34.37 20.30
C MET A 1 32.19 34.82 19.81
N LYS A 2 31.89 34.67 18.52
CA LYS A 2 30.63 35.15 17.89
C LYS A 2 29.54 34.11 18.09
N ILE A 3 28.53 34.43 18.86
CA ILE A 3 27.30 33.63 19.01
C ILE A 3 26.48 33.88 17.74
N TRP A 4 26.38 32.87 16.87
CA TRP A 4 25.47 32.91 15.74
C TRP A 4 24.06 32.71 16.27
N SER A 5 23.22 33.74 16.13
CA SER A 5 21.78 33.63 16.34
C SER A 5 21.22 32.64 15.32
N ILE A 6 20.96 31.42 15.77
CA ILE A 6 20.17 30.44 15.02
C ILE A 6 18.78 31.07 14.93
N SER A 7 18.45 31.59 13.74
CA SER A 7 17.11 32.05 13.45
C SER A 7 16.15 30.89 13.66
N MET A 8 15.25 31.03 14.63
CA MET A 8 14.06 30.21 14.76
C MET A 8 13.23 30.46 13.50
N ARG A 9 13.43 29.62 12.49
CA ARG A 9 12.50 29.50 11.37
C ARG A 9 11.23 28.90 11.96
N GLU A 10 10.19 29.73 12.08
CA GLU A 10 8.84 29.32 12.44
C GLU A 10 8.44 28.10 11.60
N ARG A 11 8.40 26.92 12.25
CA ARG A 11 7.79 25.71 11.69
C ARG A 11 6.33 25.71 12.11
N SER A 12 5.51 26.50 11.43
CA SER A 12 4.06 26.54 11.66
C SER A 12 3.28 26.03 10.45
N SER A 13 3.58 24.82 9.94
CA SER A 13 2.67 24.18 8.98
C SER A 13 2.75 22.65 8.80
N SER A 14 3.50 21.87 9.60
CA SER A 14 3.67 20.43 9.28
C SER A 14 2.41 19.59 9.52
N TRP A 15 1.65 19.89 10.57
CA TRP A 15 0.42 19.16 10.93
C TRP A 15 -0.69 19.21 9.86
N ILE A 16 -0.79 20.29 9.09
CA ILE A 16 -1.80 20.46 8.05
C ILE A 16 -1.45 19.60 6.83
N GLU A 17 -0.18 19.56 6.43
CA GLU A 17 0.29 18.65 5.36
C GLU A 17 0.06 17.18 5.74
N ASP A 18 0.34 16.81 6.99
CA ASP A 18 0.14 15.45 7.48
C ASP A 18 -1.36 15.07 7.49
N PHE A 19 -2.25 16.01 7.84
CA PHE A 19 -3.71 15.82 7.78
C PHE A 19 -4.22 15.72 6.34
N ILE A 20 -3.68 16.50 5.41
CA ILE A 20 -4.02 16.44 3.99
C ILE A 20 -3.61 15.07 3.42
N LEU A 21 -2.39 14.61 3.73
CA LEU A 21 -1.92 13.28 3.37
C LEU A 21 -2.82 12.18 3.94
N LEU A 22 -3.24 12.31 5.19
CA LEU A 22 -4.16 11.37 5.83
C LEU A 22 -5.56 11.39 5.19
N ALA A 23 -6.07 12.55 4.77
CA ALA A 23 -7.34 12.65 4.06
C ALA A 23 -7.27 12.02 2.66
N PHE A 24 -6.22 12.31 1.89
CA PHE A 24 -5.98 11.67 0.59
C PHE A 24 -5.85 10.16 0.72
N PHE A 25 -5.21 9.70 1.80
CA PHE A 25 -5.11 8.30 2.14
C PHE A 25 -6.48 7.65 2.36
N PHE A 26 -7.37 8.26 3.17
CA PHE A 26 -8.70 7.67 3.42
C PHE A 26 -9.54 7.65 2.15
N VAL A 27 -9.42 8.69 1.31
CA VAL A 27 -10.08 8.75 0.00
C VAL A 27 -9.55 7.65 -0.93
N ALA A 28 -8.23 7.42 -0.96
CA ALA A 28 -7.62 6.37 -1.80
C ALA A 28 -8.03 4.96 -1.34
N VAL A 29 -8.03 4.70 -0.03
CA VAL A 29 -8.50 3.43 0.54
C VAL A 29 -9.98 3.21 0.22
N TYR A 30 -10.81 4.23 0.43
CA TYR A 30 -12.24 4.15 0.12
C TYR A 30 -12.48 3.89 -1.38
N ALA A 31 -11.79 4.61 -2.27
CA ALA A 31 -11.89 4.41 -3.71
C ALA A 31 -11.45 3.00 -4.12
N MET A 32 -10.35 2.48 -3.59
CA MET A 32 -9.86 1.13 -3.87
C MET A 32 -10.85 0.06 -3.40
N VAL A 33 -11.38 0.18 -2.18
CA VAL A 33 -12.39 -0.76 -1.64
C VAL A 33 -13.67 -0.70 -2.47
N TYR A 34 -14.14 0.51 -2.80
CA TYR A 34 -15.33 0.70 -3.61
C TYR A 34 -15.19 0.12 -5.02
N ILE A 35 -14.04 0.36 -5.67
CA ILE A 35 -13.69 -0.19 -6.98
C ILE A 35 -13.61 -1.72 -6.90
N ALA A 36 -12.94 -2.28 -5.89
CA ALA A 36 -12.84 -3.73 -5.71
C ALA A 36 -14.21 -4.40 -5.51
N LEU A 37 -15.10 -3.76 -4.75
CA LEU A 37 -16.46 -4.27 -4.51
C LEU A 37 -17.35 -4.15 -5.75
N ARG A 38 -17.29 -3.05 -6.50
CA ARG A 38 -18.12 -2.82 -7.71
C ARG A 38 -17.57 -3.42 -9.00
N LEU A 39 -16.28 -3.67 -9.12
CA LEU A 39 -15.74 -4.35 -10.30
C LEU A 39 -16.28 -5.78 -10.45
N SER A 40 -16.73 -6.41 -9.36
CA SER A 40 -17.36 -7.74 -9.38
C SER A 40 -18.66 -7.83 -10.19
N SER A 41 -19.27 -6.70 -10.56
CA SER A 41 -20.57 -6.66 -11.27
C SER A 41 -20.49 -6.33 -12.76
N PHE A 42 -19.30 -6.11 -13.33
CA PHE A 42 -19.14 -5.75 -14.75
C PHE A 42 -18.50 -6.89 -15.56
N SER A 43 -19.29 -7.56 -16.41
CA SER A 43 -18.84 -8.62 -17.30
C SER A 43 -17.75 -8.18 -18.31
N SER A 44 -17.69 -6.89 -18.65
CA SER A 44 -16.65 -6.33 -19.53
C SER A 44 -15.30 -6.07 -18.83
N MET A 45 -15.25 -6.13 -17.51
CA MET A 45 -14.02 -5.94 -16.70
C MET A 45 -13.44 -7.27 -16.22
N GLU A 46 -14.06 -8.39 -16.57
CA GLU A 46 -13.69 -9.72 -16.08
C GLU A 46 -12.30 -10.13 -16.57
N GLU A 47 -11.92 -9.78 -17.80
CA GLU A 47 -10.56 -9.95 -18.31
C GLU A 47 -9.52 -9.13 -17.52
N LEU A 48 -9.82 -7.85 -17.23
CA LEU A 48 -8.94 -7.00 -16.44
C LEU A 48 -8.78 -7.54 -15.01
N LEU A 49 -9.88 -7.96 -14.40
CA LEU A 49 -9.87 -8.60 -13.08
C LEU A 49 -9.10 -9.91 -13.07
N ASN A 50 -9.21 -10.71 -14.12
CA ASN A 50 -8.45 -11.96 -14.25
C ASN A 50 -6.94 -11.69 -14.41
N ILE A 51 -6.55 -10.63 -15.12
CA ILE A 51 -5.16 -10.18 -15.20
C ILE A 51 -4.66 -9.73 -13.83
N LEU A 52 -5.43 -8.89 -13.13
CA LEU A 52 -5.07 -8.39 -11.79
C LEU A 52 -5.00 -9.51 -10.74
N ARG A 53 -5.80 -10.57 -10.91
CA ARG A 53 -5.79 -11.79 -10.06
C ARG A 53 -4.79 -12.84 -10.54
N SER A 54 -4.01 -12.57 -11.57
CA SER A 54 -3.07 -13.57 -12.10
C SER A 54 -1.95 -13.87 -11.08
N PRO A 55 -1.34 -15.07 -11.14
CA PRO A 55 -0.17 -15.41 -10.33
C PRO A 55 0.98 -14.41 -10.51
N ILE A 56 1.16 -13.90 -11.72
CA ILE A 56 2.18 -12.91 -12.06
C ILE A 56 1.91 -11.60 -11.32
N MET A 57 0.68 -11.08 -11.38
CA MET A 57 0.32 -9.87 -10.65
C MET A 57 0.41 -10.03 -9.13
N THR A 58 0.13 -11.23 -8.62
CA THR A 58 0.30 -11.57 -7.19
C THR A 58 1.76 -11.39 -6.76
N ILE A 59 2.73 -11.88 -7.57
CA ILE A 59 4.16 -11.66 -7.33
C ILE A 59 4.52 -10.18 -7.42
N VAL A 60 3.95 -9.45 -8.38
CA VAL A 60 4.18 -7.99 -8.52
C VAL A 60 3.75 -7.25 -7.26
N TYR A 61 2.57 -7.54 -6.70
CA TYR A 61 2.13 -6.94 -5.44
C TYR A 61 3.09 -7.25 -4.28
N PHE A 62 3.59 -8.48 -4.19
CA PHE A 62 4.59 -8.85 -3.17
C PHE A 62 5.88 -8.02 -3.31
N VAL A 63 6.45 -7.93 -4.52
CA VAL A 63 7.67 -7.17 -4.79
C VAL A 63 7.46 -5.67 -4.53
N LEU A 64 6.35 -5.10 -5.00
CA LEU A 64 6.01 -3.70 -4.74
C LEU A 64 5.83 -3.43 -3.24
N GLY A 65 5.20 -4.36 -2.52
CA GLY A 65 5.10 -4.32 -1.06
C GLY A 65 6.47 -4.22 -0.40
N ILE A 66 7.42 -5.08 -0.77
CA ILE A 66 8.79 -5.03 -0.22
C ILE A 66 9.47 -3.71 -0.54
N VAL A 67 9.48 -3.29 -1.81
CA VAL A 67 10.21 -2.09 -2.27
C VAL A 67 9.66 -0.83 -1.59
N THR A 68 8.34 -0.67 -1.56
CA THR A 68 7.69 0.47 -0.90
C THR A 68 7.90 0.47 0.62
N GLY A 69 7.91 -0.70 1.25
CA GLY A 69 8.14 -0.84 2.69
C GLY A 69 9.56 -0.43 3.08
N ILE A 70 10.57 -0.92 2.35
CA ILE A 70 11.98 -0.56 2.56
C ILE A 70 12.18 0.94 2.33
N ALA A 71 11.61 1.49 1.25
CA ALA A 71 11.69 2.92 0.96
C ALA A 71 11.04 3.76 2.08
N GLY A 72 9.88 3.33 2.58
CA GLY A 72 9.19 4.00 3.67
C GLY A 72 9.97 4.00 4.98
N ILE A 73 10.51 2.83 5.39
CA ILE A 73 11.35 2.72 6.59
C ILE A 73 12.60 3.61 6.46
N LYS A 74 13.24 3.62 5.29
CA LYS A 74 14.39 4.47 5.00
C LYS A 74 14.05 5.95 5.15
N GLU A 75 12.91 6.40 4.63
CA GLU A 75 12.50 7.81 4.78
C GLU A 75 12.13 8.17 6.22
N ILE A 76 11.50 7.27 6.97
CA ILE A 76 11.28 7.48 8.41
C ILE A 76 12.62 7.67 9.13
N TYR A 77 13.60 6.80 8.85
CA TYR A 77 14.92 6.87 9.45
C TYR A 77 15.64 8.19 9.13
N PHE A 78 15.65 8.62 7.86
CA PHE A 78 16.25 9.91 7.47
C PHE A 78 15.48 11.11 8.03
N GLY A 79 14.15 11.05 8.06
CA GLY A 79 13.29 12.08 8.64
C GLY A 79 13.59 12.31 10.11
N ILE A 80 13.73 11.22 10.90
CA ILE A 80 14.12 11.30 12.31
C ILE A 80 15.53 11.90 12.45
N TYR A 81 16.51 11.39 11.71
CA TYR A 81 17.91 11.80 11.87
C TYR A 81 18.18 13.24 11.41
N ARG A 82 17.47 13.72 10.37
CA ARG A 82 17.59 15.09 9.84
C ARG A 82 16.59 16.08 10.45
N ARG A 83 15.80 15.66 11.46
CA ARG A 83 14.67 16.43 12.03
C ARG A 83 13.71 16.94 10.94
N GLY A 84 13.50 16.16 9.89
CA GLY A 84 12.60 16.44 8.76
C GLY A 84 11.19 15.89 8.97
N ASN A 85 10.33 16.01 7.95
CA ASN A 85 9.01 15.37 7.95
C ASN A 85 9.17 13.84 7.74
N VAL A 86 8.38 13.05 8.46
CA VAL A 86 8.34 11.58 8.39
C VAL A 86 7.09 11.05 7.66
N SER A 87 6.17 11.94 7.29
CA SER A 87 4.85 11.61 6.73
C SER A 87 4.94 10.80 5.44
N LEU A 88 5.85 11.15 4.52
CA LEU A 88 6.11 10.38 3.30
C LEU A 88 6.54 8.94 3.63
N GLY A 89 7.41 8.80 4.62
CA GLY A 89 7.88 7.49 5.07
C GLY A 89 6.74 6.63 5.62
N PHE A 90 5.88 7.20 6.45
CA PHE A 90 4.68 6.51 6.94
C PHE A 90 3.69 6.16 5.82
N ALA A 91 3.48 7.07 4.86
CA ALA A 91 2.62 6.81 3.71
C ALA A 91 3.14 5.63 2.87
N LEU A 92 4.45 5.56 2.63
CA LEU A 92 5.08 4.46 1.90
C LEU A 92 4.99 3.12 2.65
N VAL A 93 5.22 3.11 3.97
CA VAL A 93 5.03 1.91 4.80
C VAL A 93 3.58 1.43 4.77
N PHE A 94 2.62 2.34 4.73
CA PHE A 94 1.23 1.95 4.62
C PHE A 94 0.88 1.40 3.23
N VAL A 95 1.33 2.03 2.15
CA VAL A 95 1.14 1.52 0.78
C VAL A 95 1.72 0.10 0.65
N SER A 96 2.88 -0.13 1.26
CA SER A 96 3.48 -1.46 1.40
C SER A 96 2.53 -2.46 2.08
N ALA A 97 1.94 -2.08 3.21
CA ALA A 97 0.98 -2.92 3.92
C ALA A 97 -0.26 -3.25 3.06
N MET A 98 -0.76 -2.29 2.27
CA MET A 98 -1.88 -2.53 1.34
C MET A 98 -1.53 -3.53 0.23
N PHE A 99 -0.30 -3.47 -0.29
CA PHE A 99 0.18 -4.46 -1.25
C PHE A 99 0.30 -5.85 -0.63
N PHE A 100 0.83 -5.97 0.59
CA PHE A 100 0.90 -7.25 1.30
C PHE A 100 -0.48 -7.82 1.63
N LEU A 101 -1.43 -6.97 2.01
CA LEU A 101 -2.80 -7.39 2.27
C LEU A 101 -3.47 -7.92 0.99
N THR A 102 -3.29 -7.23 -0.12
CA THR A 102 -3.79 -7.66 -1.44
C THR A 102 -3.16 -9.00 -1.85
N PHE A 103 -1.83 -9.12 -1.70
CA PHE A 103 -1.09 -10.36 -1.93
C PHE A 103 -1.63 -11.52 -1.09
N TYR A 104 -1.89 -11.28 0.19
CA TYR A 104 -2.42 -12.29 1.10
C TYR A 104 -3.79 -12.80 0.64
N PHE A 105 -4.74 -11.90 0.37
CA PHE A 105 -6.08 -12.29 -0.11
C PHE A 105 -6.03 -13.09 -1.42
N LEU A 106 -5.20 -12.65 -2.37
CA LEU A 106 -5.04 -13.35 -3.66
C LEU A 106 -4.41 -14.73 -3.48
N SER A 107 -3.38 -14.84 -2.64
CA SER A 107 -2.69 -16.11 -2.37
C SER A 107 -3.61 -17.12 -1.71
N VAL A 108 -4.40 -16.68 -0.73
CA VAL A 108 -5.41 -17.55 -0.07
C VAL A 108 -6.46 -18.02 -1.07
N ASN A 109 -6.99 -17.12 -1.91
CA ASN A 109 -7.95 -17.50 -2.95
C ASN A 109 -7.36 -18.52 -3.95
N MET A 110 -6.11 -18.34 -4.37
CA MET A 110 -5.43 -19.31 -5.24
C MET A 110 -5.26 -20.67 -4.57
N LEU A 111 -4.89 -20.68 -3.29
CA LEU A 111 -4.74 -21.92 -2.52
C LEU A 111 -6.09 -22.66 -2.42
N VAL A 112 -7.16 -21.97 -2.04
CA VAL A 112 -8.51 -22.53 -1.95
C VAL A 112 -8.97 -23.08 -3.30
N ASN A 113 -8.78 -22.32 -4.38
CA ASN A 113 -9.13 -22.77 -5.73
C ASN A 113 -8.33 -24.01 -6.16
N THR A 114 -7.06 -24.08 -5.80
CA THR A 114 -6.20 -25.24 -6.12
C THR A 114 -6.65 -26.47 -5.34
N LEU A 115 -6.96 -26.32 -4.05
CA LEU A 115 -7.50 -27.40 -3.22
C LEU A 115 -8.86 -27.89 -3.75
N ASN A 116 -9.77 -26.98 -4.11
CA ASN A 116 -11.08 -27.34 -4.66
C ASN A 116 -10.96 -28.12 -5.99
N LYS A 117 -10.01 -27.74 -6.86
CA LYS A 117 -9.71 -28.48 -8.09
C LYS A 117 -9.12 -29.86 -7.80
N LEU A 118 -8.28 -29.97 -6.78
CA LEU A 118 -7.70 -31.24 -6.36
C LEU A 118 -8.79 -32.19 -5.84
N VAL A 119 -9.68 -31.71 -4.96
CA VAL A 119 -10.80 -32.49 -4.41
C VAL A 119 -11.71 -32.99 -5.52
N THR A 120 -12.13 -32.11 -6.43
CA THR A 120 -12.97 -32.50 -7.58
C THR A 120 -12.26 -33.47 -8.53
N SER A 121 -10.94 -33.37 -8.70
CA SER A 121 -10.16 -34.34 -9.50
C SER A 121 -10.06 -35.73 -8.87
N MET A 122 -10.23 -35.83 -7.55
CA MET A 122 -10.23 -37.09 -6.81
C MET A 122 -11.61 -37.76 -6.79
N GLY A 123 -12.65 -37.14 -7.38
CA GLY A 123 -13.99 -37.70 -7.47
C GLY A 123 -14.78 -37.71 -6.16
N ILE A 124 -14.38 -36.87 -5.19
CA ILE A 124 -15.09 -36.63 -3.92
C ILE A 124 -15.93 -35.36 -4.06
#